data_AF-A0A7R9TW96-F1
#
_entry.id   AF-A0A7R9TW96-F1
#
_cell.length_a   1.000
_cell.length_b   1.000
_cell.length_c   1.000
_cell.angle_alpha   90.00
_cell.angle_beta   90.00
_cell.angle_gamma   90.00
#
_symmetry.space_group_name_H-M   'P 1'
#
loop_
_entity.id
_entity.type
_entity.pdbx_description
1 polymer ?
#
loop_
_entity_poly.entity_id
_entity_poly.type
_entity_poly.pdbx_seq_one_letter_code
_entity_poly.pdbx_strand_id
1 'polypeptide(L)'
;AVSLVDELATVYDFEASFGKPRPTFHGIRARVCDDLVKAHAKKHGERAMVVALGEGVDTSRLRTGFPAESWTSVDLPESIAAREAHVPGSSEERLIAKSALDFTWIDDLAYDATRDAPPLITACGLLMYFEE
;
A
#
# COMPACT_ATOMS: atom_id res chain seq x y z
N ALA A 1 -0.79 -14.29 5.99
CA ALA A 1 -0.34 -14.22 4.59
C ALA A 1 -0.58 -15.52 3.83
N VAL A 2 0.05 -16.65 4.20
CA VAL A 2 -0.17 -17.95 3.52
C VAL A 2 -1.65 -18.38 3.57
N SER A 3 -2.29 -18.28 4.73
CA SER A 3 -3.71 -18.64 4.91
C SER A 3 -4.69 -17.83 4.06
N LEU A 4 -4.38 -16.56 3.74
CA LEU A 4 -5.23 -15.70 2.91
C LEU A 4 -5.12 -16.09 1.44
N VAL A 5 -3.92 -16.42 0.97
CA VAL A 5 -3.72 -16.91 -0.40
C VAL A 5 -4.45 -18.23 -0.59
N ASP A 6 -4.39 -19.13 0.39
CA ASP A 6 -5.12 -20.40 0.36
C ASP A 6 -6.64 -20.20 0.30
N GLU A 7 -7.17 -19.23 1.06
CA GLU A 7 -8.60 -18.87 1.05
C GLU A 7 -9.04 -18.29 -0.30
N LEU A 8 -8.31 -17.30 -0.82
CA LEU A 8 -8.63 -16.67 -2.11
C LEU A 8 -8.47 -17.65 -3.28
N ALA A 9 -7.52 -18.59 -3.21
CA ALA A 9 -7.33 -19.61 -4.24
C ALA A 9 -8.54 -20.54 -4.40
N THR A 10 -9.47 -20.57 -3.43
CA THR A 10 -10.74 -21.31 -3.57
C THR A 10 -11.75 -20.63 -4.50
N VAL A 11 -11.60 -19.32 -4.73
CA VAL A 11 -12.55 -18.50 -5.52
C VAL A 11 -11.88 -17.77 -6.70
N TYR A 12 -10.55 -17.76 -6.77
CA TYR A 12 -9.79 -17.08 -7.81
C TYR A 12 -8.58 -17.91 -8.27
N ASP A 13 -8.51 -18.18 -9.57
CA ASP A 13 -7.41 -18.93 -10.19
C ASP A 13 -6.22 -18.00 -10.50
N PHE A 14 -5.37 -17.79 -9.49
CA PHE A 14 -4.19 -16.94 -9.63
C PHE A 14 -3.19 -17.43 -10.68
N GLU A 15 -3.03 -18.73 -10.88
CA GLU A 15 -2.09 -19.25 -11.87
C GLU A 15 -2.61 -19.06 -13.29
N ALA A 16 -3.92 -19.23 -13.52
CA ALA A 16 -4.52 -18.91 -14.82
C ALA A 16 -4.45 -17.40 -15.13
N SER A 17 -4.64 -16.54 -14.13
CA SER A 17 -4.64 -15.08 -14.33
C SER A 17 -3.25 -14.46 -14.40
N PHE A 18 -2.29 -14.95 -13.59
CA PHE A 18 -0.98 -14.31 -13.41
C PHE A 18 0.21 -15.23 -13.76
N GLY A 19 -0.05 -16.50 -14.04
CA GLY A 19 0.98 -17.53 -14.20
C GLY A 19 1.60 -17.94 -12.87
N LYS A 20 2.62 -18.80 -12.94
CA LYS A 20 3.34 -19.26 -11.76
C LYS A 20 4.01 -18.10 -11.02
N PRO A 21 3.92 -18.05 -9.67
CA PRO A 21 4.63 -17.06 -8.89
C PRO A 21 6.12 -17.07 -9.23
N ARG A 22 6.67 -15.89 -9.51
CA ARG A 22 8.11 -15.70 -9.71
C ARG A 22 8.69 -14.93 -8.52
N PRO A 23 9.21 -15.60 -7.49
CA PRO A 23 9.55 -14.97 -6.21
C PRO A 23 10.57 -13.84 -6.37
N THR A 24 11.51 -14.00 -7.30
CA THR A 24 12.58 -13.03 -7.55
C THR A 24 12.03 -11.67 -7.99
N PHE A 25 11.09 -11.63 -8.94
CA PHE A 25 10.54 -10.37 -9.44
C PHE A 25 9.70 -9.64 -8.38
N HIS A 26 8.88 -10.38 -7.65
CA HIS A 26 8.06 -9.82 -6.58
C HIS A 26 8.91 -9.30 -5.42
N GLY A 27 9.95 -10.03 -5.04
CA GLY A 27 10.92 -9.60 -4.03
C GLY A 27 11.71 -8.36 -4.45
N ILE A 28 12.13 -8.26 -5.72
CA ILE A 28 12.79 -7.06 -6.25
C ILE A 28 11.83 -5.87 -6.22
N ARG A 29 10.58 -6.02 -6.68
CA ARG A 29 9.58 -4.94 -6.66
C ARG A 29 9.35 -4.44 -5.23
N ALA A 30 9.10 -5.35 -4.30
CA ALA A 30 8.90 -5.01 -2.89
C ALA A 30 10.11 -4.27 -2.32
N ARG A 31 11.33 -4.75 -2.61
CA ARG A 31 12.57 -4.09 -2.18
C ARG A 31 12.70 -2.68 -2.73
N VAL A 32 12.45 -2.48 -4.02
CA VAL A 32 12.55 -1.15 -4.65
C VAL A 32 11.58 -0.16 -3.99
N CYS A 33 10.36 -0.59 -3.72
CA CYS A 33 9.37 0.21 -2.99
C CYS A 33 9.82 0.53 -1.56
N ASP A 34 10.28 -0.48 -0.82
CA ASP A 34 10.80 -0.30 0.55
C ASP A 34 11.99 0.68 0.57
N ASP A 35 12.89 0.61 -0.41
CA ASP A 35 14.07 1.49 -0.53
C ASP A 35 13.65 2.94 -0.82
N LEU A 36 12.62 3.17 -1.64
CA LEU A 36 12.06 4.51 -1.89
C LEU A 36 11.41 5.10 -0.64
N VAL A 37 10.64 4.30 0.10
CA VAL A 37 10.04 4.70 1.39
C VAL A 37 11.13 5.08 2.39
N LYS A 38 12.17 4.27 2.54
CA LYS A 38 13.31 4.56 3.43
C LYS A 38 14.08 5.81 3.01
N ALA A 39 14.29 6.02 1.71
CA ALA A 39 14.94 7.21 1.20
C ALA A 39 14.12 8.47 1.50
N HIS A 40 12.80 8.40 1.34
CA HIS A 40 11.88 9.49 1.68
C HIS A 40 11.91 9.79 3.19
N ALA A 41 11.84 8.77 4.04
CA ALA A 41 11.98 8.91 5.50
C ALA A 41 13.31 9.58 5.88
N LYS A 42 14.42 9.15 5.28
CA LYS A 42 15.75 9.75 5.51
C LYS A 42 15.81 11.23 5.10
N LYS A 43 15.13 11.60 4.01
CA LYS A 43 15.13 12.96 3.49
C LYS A 43 14.28 13.92 4.34
N HIS A 44 13.12 13.47 4.81
CA HIS A 44 12.13 14.35 5.45
C HIS A 44 11.96 14.13 6.96
N GLY A 45 12.56 13.09 7.53
CA GLY A 45 12.52 12.79 8.97
C GLY A 45 11.08 12.60 9.47
N GLU A 46 10.78 13.15 10.64
CA GLU A 46 9.44 13.14 11.25
C GLU A 46 8.34 13.79 10.38
N ARG A 47 8.73 14.60 9.38
CA ARG A 47 7.77 15.23 8.46
C ARG A 47 7.36 14.31 7.30
N ALA A 48 8.06 13.19 7.09
CA ALA A 48 7.80 12.25 6.02
C ALA A 48 6.40 11.64 6.15
N MET A 49 5.70 11.51 5.03
CA MET A 49 4.38 10.89 4.96
C MET A 49 4.31 10.01 3.72
N VAL A 50 3.56 8.91 3.80
CA VAL A 50 3.35 7.99 2.68
C VAL A 50 1.86 7.81 2.43
N VAL A 51 1.48 7.89 1.15
CA VAL A 51 0.17 7.48 0.66
C VAL A 51 0.38 6.26 -0.24
N ALA A 52 -0.09 5.09 0.19
CA ALA A 52 0.04 3.84 -0.56
C ALA A 52 -1.26 3.56 -1.31
N LEU A 53 -1.25 3.81 -2.62
CA LEU A 53 -2.39 3.56 -3.50
C LEU A 53 -2.42 2.09 -3.90
N GLY A 54 -3.57 1.45 -3.73
CA GLY A 54 -3.76 0.03 -4.04
C GLY A 54 -2.86 -0.87 -3.20
N GLU A 55 -2.68 -0.54 -1.93
CA GLU A 55 -1.75 -1.26 -1.05
C GLU A 55 -2.18 -2.71 -0.77
N GLY A 56 -3.48 -2.97 -0.77
CA GLY A 56 -4.08 -4.23 -0.36
C GLY A 56 -3.50 -4.74 0.95
N VAL A 57 -2.90 -5.93 0.89
CA VAL A 57 -2.30 -6.62 2.04
C VAL A 57 -0.77 -6.51 2.11
N ASP A 58 -0.16 -5.54 1.40
CA ASP A 58 1.27 -5.27 1.54
C ASP A 58 1.60 -4.79 2.97
N THR A 59 2.75 -5.22 3.48
CA THR A 59 3.29 -4.88 4.80
C THR A 59 4.50 -3.95 4.70
N SER A 60 4.62 -3.17 3.62
CA SER A 60 5.72 -2.22 3.36
C SER A 60 5.99 -1.32 4.56
N ARG A 61 4.94 -0.76 5.19
CA ARG A 61 5.05 0.02 6.43
C ARG A 61 5.79 -0.74 7.54
N LEU A 62 5.36 -1.97 7.82
CA LEU A 62 5.95 -2.82 8.86
C LEU A 62 7.40 -3.20 8.54
N ARG A 63 7.72 -3.53 7.29
CA ARG A 63 9.09 -3.89 6.86
C ARG A 63 10.06 -2.72 6.90
N THR A 64 9.56 -1.51 6.64
CA THR A 64 10.36 -0.28 6.63
C THR A 64 10.45 0.36 8.02
N GLY A 65 9.57 -0.02 8.96
CA GLY A 65 9.47 0.60 10.27
C GLY A 65 8.88 2.02 10.20
N PHE A 66 8.12 2.33 9.15
CA PHE A 66 7.56 3.66 8.96
C PHE A 66 6.45 3.94 10.01
N PRO A 67 6.38 5.16 10.59
CA PRO A 67 5.38 5.49 11.60
C PRO A 67 3.95 5.32 11.08
N ALA A 68 3.06 4.79 11.92
CA ALA A 68 1.69 4.46 11.52
C ALA A 68 0.86 5.72 11.24
N GLU A 69 0.99 6.73 12.09
CA GLU A 69 0.34 8.03 12.01
C GLU A 69 0.68 8.82 10.74
N SER A 70 1.80 8.47 10.09
CA SER A 70 2.28 9.10 8.85
C SER A 70 2.05 8.21 7.61
N TRP A 71 1.33 7.10 7.76
CA TRP A 71 1.01 6.17 6.67
C TRP A 71 -0.49 6.18 6.38
N THR A 72 -0.83 6.35 5.11
CA THR A 72 -2.21 6.27 4.62
C THR A 72 -2.32 5.22 3.52
N SER A 73 -3.14 4.20 3.74
CA SER A 73 -3.52 3.22 2.72
C SER A 73 -4.77 3.71 2.00
N VAL A 74 -4.77 3.67 0.66
CA VAL A 74 -5.97 3.94 -0.16
C VAL A 74 -6.25 2.70 -1.01
N ASP A 75 -7.41 2.09 -0.83
CA ASP A 75 -7.81 0.92 -1.61
C ASP A 75 -9.34 0.75 -1.62
N LEU A 76 -9.83 -0.16 -2.45
CA LEU A 76 -11.24 -0.53 -2.50
C LEU A 76 -11.74 -1.00 -1.12
N PRO A 77 -13.02 -0.79 -0.77
CA PRO A 77 -13.57 -1.19 0.53
C PRO A 77 -13.30 -2.66 0.90
N GLU A 78 -13.38 -3.57 -0.08
CA GLU A 78 -13.13 -4.99 0.11
C GLU A 78 -11.65 -5.28 0.42
N SER A 79 -10.73 -4.57 -0.24
CA SER A 79 -9.29 -4.65 0.01
C SER A 79 -8.93 -4.12 1.40
N ILE A 80 -9.54 -3.01 1.82
CA ILE A 80 -9.35 -2.44 3.17
C ILE A 80 -9.85 -3.42 4.23
N ALA A 81 -11.04 -4.01 4.05
CA ALA A 81 -11.56 -5.02 4.96
C ALA A 81 -10.64 -6.25 5.07
N ALA A 82 -10.09 -6.72 3.94
CA ALA A 82 -9.11 -7.81 3.94
C ALA A 82 -7.81 -7.42 4.67
N ARG A 83 -7.34 -6.18 4.49
CA ARG A 83 -6.16 -5.67 5.22
C ARG A 83 -6.40 -5.70 6.72
N GLU A 84 -7.52 -5.16 7.19
CA GLU A 84 -7.87 -5.14 8.62
C GLU A 84 -7.94 -6.54 9.23
N ALA A 85 -8.42 -7.53 8.47
CA ALA A 85 -8.53 -8.91 8.92
C ALA A 85 -7.17 -9.65 8.99
N HIS A 86 -6.20 -9.30 8.15
CA HIS A 86 -5.01 -10.15 7.91
C HIS A 86 -3.65 -9.47 8.13
N VAL A 87 -3.58 -8.15 8.10
CA VAL A 87 -2.36 -7.39 8.34
C VAL A 87 -2.41 -6.86 9.77
N PRO A 88 -1.36 -7.07 10.59
CA PRO A 88 -1.25 -6.43 11.89
C PRO A 88 -1.28 -4.89 11.75
N GLY A 89 -2.46 -4.31 11.96
CA GLY A 89 -2.68 -2.87 11.89
C GLY A 89 -2.22 -2.13 13.14
N SER A 90 -2.21 -0.81 13.04
CA SER A 90 -2.18 0.13 14.18
C SER A 90 -3.43 0.99 14.09
N SER A 91 -4.06 1.34 15.22
CA SER A 91 -5.15 2.33 15.25
C SER A 91 -4.76 3.68 14.66
N GLU A 92 -3.44 3.96 14.62
CA GLU A 92 -2.88 5.20 14.11
C GLU A 92 -2.67 5.19 12.59
N GLU A 93 -2.72 4.01 11.95
CA GLU A 93 -2.64 3.90 10.49
C GLU A 93 -3.95 4.35 9.86
N ARG A 94 -3.88 5.25 8.87
CA ARG A 94 -5.09 5.74 8.20
C ARG A 94 -5.45 4.83 7.03
N LEU A 95 -6.69 4.35 7.01
CA LEU A 95 -7.24 3.53 5.93
C LEU A 95 -8.35 4.31 5.23
N ILE A 96 -8.21 4.54 3.92
CA ILE A 96 -9.20 5.20 3.07
C ILE A 96 -9.77 4.16 2.11
N ALA A 97 -11.05 3.83 2.31
CA ALA A 97 -11.80 2.87 1.49
C ALA A 97 -12.37 3.53 0.23
N LYS A 98 -11.48 3.88 -0.72
CA LYS A 98 -11.82 4.50 -2.01
C LYS A 98 -10.96 3.95 -3.14
N SER A 99 -11.51 3.96 -4.36
CA SER A 99 -10.74 3.68 -5.56
C SER A 99 -9.64 4.73 -5.75
N ALA A 100 -8.45 4.33 -6.19
CA ALA A 100 -7.39 5.27 -6.56
C ALA A 100 -7.80 6.20 -7.74
N LEU A 101 -8.79 5.79 -8.54
CA LEU A 101 -9.39 6.60 -9.62
C LEU A 101 -10.45 7.60 -9.11
N ASP A 102 -10.94 7.44 -7.88
CA ASP A 102 -11.81 8.41 -7.22
C ASP A 102 -10.98 9.41 -6.44
N PHE A 103 -10.57 10.50 -7.10
CA PHE A 103 -9.67 11.50 -6.51
C PHE A 103 -10.20 12.21 -5.26
N THR A 104 -11.46 11.97 -4.84
CA THR A 104 -11.93 12.44 -3.53
C THR A 104 -11.19 11.79 -2.36
N TRP A 105 -10.38 10.75 -2.58
CA TRP A 105 -9.44 10.27 -1.55
C TRP A 105 -8.41 11.33 -1.13
N ILE A 106 -8.11 12.30 -2.01
CA ILE A 106 -7.19 13.41 -1.70
C ILE A 106 -7.78 14.30 -0.59
N ASP A 107 -9.08 14.52 -0.61
CA ASP A 107 -9.78 15.33 0.38
C ASP A 107 -9.78 14.69 1.78
N ASP A 108 -9.63 13.37 1.84
CA ASP A 108 -9.60 12.59 3.09
C ASP A 108 -8.19 12.44 3.69
N LEU A 109 -7.16 12.93 2.98
CA LEU A 109 -5.80 12.94 3.50
C LEU A 109 -5.69 13.87 4.69
N ALA A 110 -5.07 13.39 5.77
CA ALA A 110 -4.63 14.23 6.88
C ALA A 110 -3.33 14.98 6.54
N TYR A 111 -3.28 15.63 5.38
CA TYR A 111 -2.11 16.35 4.87
C TYR A 111 -2.37 17.86 4.80
N ASP A 112 -1.42 18.62 5.35
CA ASP A 112 -1.39 20.07 5.23
C ASP A 112 -0.45 20.46 4.07
N ALA A 113 -1.04 21.05 3.02
CA ALA A 113 -0.32 21.48 1.82
C ALA A 113 0.71 22.60 2.07
N THR A 114 0.71 23.22 3.26
CA THR A 114 1.74 24.19 3.67
C THR A 114 3.01 23.52 4.21
N ARG A 115 3.02 22.19 4.36
CA ARG A 115 4.20 21.42 4.81
C ARG A 115 5.27 21.39 3.73
N ASP A 116 6.51 21.71 4.12
CA ASP A 116 7.72 21.59 3.29
C ASP A 116 8.21 20.13 3.08
N ALA A 117 7.28 19.17 3.13
CA ALA A 117 7.51 17.75 2.93
C ALA A 117 6.27 17.17 2.22
N PRO A 118 6.26 17.09 0.89
CA PRO A 118 5.15 16.48 0.16
C PRO A 118 5.09 14.98 0.45
N PRO A 119 3.90 14.36 0.48
CA PRO A 119 3.78 12.92 0.70
C PRO A 119 4.45 12.14 -0.44
N LEU A 120 5.09 11.02 -0.11
CA LEU A 120 5.46 10.01 -1.10
C LEU A 120 4.22 9.19 -1.47
N ILE A 121 3.76 9.33 -2.70
CA ILE A 121 2.69 8.48 -3.25
C ILE A 121 3.32 7.23 -3.85
N THR A 122 2.89 6.04 -3.41
CA THR A 122 3.34 4.76 -3.96
C THR A 122 2.20 4.04 -4.69
N ALA A 123 2.54 3.32 -5.76
CA ALA A 123 1.62 2.50 -6.56
C ALA A 123 2.32 1.17 -6.90
N CYS A 124 2.76 0.46 -5.87
CA CYS A 124 3.71 -0.67 -5.92
C CYS A 124 3.11 -2.00 -6.40
N GLY A 125 2.33 -1.94 -7.46
CA GLY A 125 1.55 -3.08 -7.95
C GLY A 125 0.14 -2.73 -8.40
N LEU A 126 -0.13 -1.47 -8.74
CA LEU A 126 -1.46 -0.97 -9.06
C LEU A 126 -1.66 -0.61 -10.55
N LEU A 127 -0.70 0.10 -11.15
CA LEU A 127 -0.92 0.77 -12.44
C LEU A 127 -1.21 -0.17 -13.62
N MET A 128 -0.87 -1.46 -13.52
CA MET A 128 -1.19 -2.47 -14.55
C MET A 128 -2.67 -2.79 -14.66
N TYR A 129 -3.50 -2.36 -13.70
CA TYR A 129 -4.95 -2.55 -13.73
C TYR A 129 -5.71 -1.38 -14.38
N PHE A 130 -5.01 -0.31 -14.77
CA PHE A 130 -5.62 0.88 -15.36
C PHE A 130 -5.49 0.89 -16.88
N GLU A 131 -6.46 1.53 -17.53
CA GLU A 131 -6.42 1.87 -18.95
C GLU A 131 -5.76 3.25 -19.13
N GLU A 132 -5.14 3.48 -20.30
CA GLU A 132 -4.54 4.78 -20.68
C GLU A 132 -5.59 5.80 -21.15
#